data_AF-A0A8T5LKT6-F1
#
_entry.id   AF-A0A8T5LKT6-F1
#
_cell.length_a   1.000
_cell.length_b   1.000
_cell.length_c   1.000
_cell.angle_alpha   90.00
_cell.angle_beta   90.00
_cell.angle_gamma   90.00
#
_symmetry.space_group_name_H-M   'P 1'
#
loop_
_entity.id
_entity.type
_entity.pdbx_description
1 polymer ?
#
loop_
_entity_poly.entity_id
_entity_poly.type
_entity_poly.pdbx_seq_one_letter_code
_entity_poly.pdbx_strand_id
1 'polypeptide(L)'
;MLYLHKLNDLTQRSADNESIYLIRELKQNFNLPLSSAKMESFLSDQLVTESDIMVIDRSLQLLSPTTIKIESLLKEKNLLHEAINLERSINILKRIPLPLSNNLKFVKELLADQNILIENFTALLNSIPNLRTKEEKISVNDKISNIFEIILRNKEFSFNSIDIVNEGYLNEISGLKESISKGFLFHLSLEEELRKVDFNRIKMRIPSIKLQEAEEIEKDISIILQGVERAYQINFRTIYLAVYFYSFIKWIHGMTNS
;
A
#
# COMPACT_ATOMS: atom_id res chain seq x y z
N MET A 1 9.24 -7.25 -10.10
CA MET A 1 9.63 -5.88 -10.51
C MET A 1 8.82 -5.53 -11.74
N LEU A 2 7.88 -4.59 -11.65
CA LEU A 2 7.17 -4.06 -12.81
C LEU A 2 8.08 -3.00 -13.44
N TYR A 3 8.50 -3.22 -14.69
CA TYR A 3 9.24 -2.24 -15.48
C TYR A 3 8.26 -1.57 -16.44
N LEU A 4 8.16 -0.25 -16.36
CA LEU A 4 7.37 0.56 -17.29
C LEU A 4 8.34 1.17 -18.31
N HIS A 5 8.14 0.89 -19.60
CA HIS A 5 9.08 1.39 -20.62
C HIS A 5 9.01 2.91 -20.74
N LYS A 6 10.13 3.53 -21.11
CA LYS A 6 10.12 4.94 -21.54
C LYS A 6 9.44 5.04 -22.90
N LEU A 7 8.92 6.23 -23.21
CA LEU A 7 8.20 6.49 -24.47
C LEU A 7 9.06 6.21 -25.71
N ASN A 8 10.37 6.45 -25.63
CA ASN A 8 11.32 6.17 -26.71
C ASN A 8 11.51 4.67 -26.97
N ASP A 9 11.15 3.82 -26.01
CA ASP A 9 11.26 2.36 -26.10
C ASP A 9 9.92 1.72 -26.54
N LEU A 10 8.88 2.53 -26.75
CA LEU A 10 7.59 2.08 -27.26
C LEU A 10 7.65 1.88 -28.76
N THR A 11 7.69 0.61 -29.17
CA THR A 11 7.43 0.23 -30.56
C THR A 11 5.94 -0.12 -30.71
N GLN A 12 5.38 0.04 -31.90
CA GLN A 12 3.99 -0.37 -32.18
C GLN A 12 3.74 -1.84 -31.81
N ARG A 13 4.75 -2.69 -32.03
CA ARG A 13 4.72 -4.12 -31.68
C ARG A 13 4.73 -4.39 -30.16
N SER A 14 5.36 -3.55 -29.35
CA SER A 14 5.31 -3.67 -27.87
C SER A 14 4.04 -3.04 -27.29
N ALA A 15 3.46 -2.03 -27.95
CA ALA A 15 2.14 -1.50 -27.62
C ALA A 15 1.02 -2.55 -27.86
N ASP A 16 1.12 -3.30 -28.96
CA ASP A 16 0.14 -4.32 -29.33
C ASP A 16 0.22 -5.61 -28.51
N ASN A 17 1.35 -5.95 -27.87
CA ASN A 17 1.51 -7.23 -27.16
C ASN A 17 1.29 -7.16 -25.64
N GLU A 18 1.58 -6.03 -25.00
CA GLU A 18 1.68 -5.97 -23.51
C GLU A 18 0.46 -5.36 -22.81
N SER A 19 -0.50 -4.79 -23.55
CA SER A 19 -1.58 -4.00 -22.94
C SER A 19 -2.93 -4.12 -23.66
N ILE A 20 -3.14 -5.21 -24.42
CA ILE A 20 -4.31 -5.38 -25.31
C ILE A 20 -5.64 -5.12 -24.60
N TYR A 21 -5.85 -5.67 -23.40
CA TYR A 21 -7.13 -5.57 -22.72
C TYR A 21 -7.41 -4.13 -22.23
N LEU A 22 -6.44 -3.53 -21.54
CA LEU A 22 -6.54 -2.15 -21.06
C LEU A 22 -6.67 -1.16 -22.22
N ILE A 23 -5.86 -1.29 -23.28
CA ILE A 23 -5.95 -0.41 -24.45
C ILE A 23 -7.30 -0.55 -25.17
N ARG A 24 -7.88 -1.75 -25.24
CA ARG A 24 -9.23 -1.95 -25.82
C ARG A 24 -10.29 -1.23 -25.02
N GLU A 25 -10.25 -1.35 -23.70
CA GLU A 25 -11.15 -0.64 -22.79
C GLU A 25 -11.00 0.88 -22.95
N LEU A 26 -9.76 1.39 -23.00
CA LEU A 26 -9.48 2.81 -23.23
C LEU A 26 -10.07 3.28 -24.57
N LYS A 27 -9.87 2.53 -25.67
CA LYS A 27 -10.42 2.83 -27.00
C LYS A 27 -11.95 2.88 -27.03
N GLN A 28 -12.61 2.04 -26.24
CA GLN A 28 -14.08 2.00 -26.17
C GLN A 28 -14.64 3.16 -25.34
N ASN A 29 -13.91 3.54 -24.28
CA ASN A 29 -14.38 4.51 -23.30
C ASN A 29 -13.94 5.94 -23.61
N PHE A 30 -12.90 6.18 -24.40
CA PHE A 30 -12.34 7.52 -24.61
C PHE A 30 -12.24 7.93 -26.08
N ASN A 31 -12.47 9.23 -26.33
CA ASN A 31 -12.23 9.91 -27.61
C ASN A 31 -11.30 11.10 -27.36
N LEU A 32 -10.50 11.46 -28.37
CA LEU A 32 -9.69 12.67 -28.33
C LEU A 32 -10.52 13.91 -28.75
N PRO A 33 -10.30 15.09 -28.14
CA PRO A 33 -9.44 15.33 -26.98
C PRO A 33 -10.05 14.74 -25.69
N LEU A 34 -9.17 14.24 -24.81
CA LEU A 34 -9.55 13.74 -23.49
C LEU A 34 -10.03 14.88 -22.60
N SER A 35 -11.05 14.59 -21.78
CA SER A 35 -11.57 15.48 -20.74
C SER A 35 -11.05 15.07 -19.37
N SER A 36 -10.55 16.03 -18.58
CA SER A 36 -10.04 15.77 -17.22
C SER A 36 -11.12 15.17 -16.32
N ALA A 37 -12.37 15.65 -16.40
CA ALA A 37 -13.48 15.12 -15.58
C ALA A 37 -13.78 13.64 -15.91
N LYS A 38 -13.67 13.25 -17.19
CA LYS A 38 -13.85 11.85 -17.59
C LYS A 38 -12.67 10.98 -17.17
N MET A 39 -11.46 11.53 -17.21
CA MET A 39 -10.25 10.87 -16.71
C MET A 39 -10.33 10.63 -15.21
N GLU A 40 -10.70 11.64 -14.43
CA GLU A 40 -10.90 11.57 -12.98
C GLU A 40 -11.98 10.53 -12.62
N SER A 41 -13.11 10.56 -13.32
CA SER A 41 -14.19 9.58 -13.14
C SER A 41 -13.74 8.14 -13.41
N PHE A 42 -12.92 7.91 -14.45
CA PHE A 42 -12.39 6.58 -14.77
C PHE A 42 -11.34 6.10 -13.77
N LEU A 43 -10.57 7.03 -13.18
CA LEU A 43 -9.47 6.71 -12.28
C LEU A 43 -9.87 6.76 -10.80
N SER A 44 -11.13 7.06 -10.47
CA SER A 44 -11.59 7.34 -9.10
C SER A 44 -11.21 6.25 -8.10
N ASP A 45 -11.27 4.98 -8.52
CA ASP A 45 -10.96 3.82 -7.67
C ASP A 45 -9.48 3.72 -7.31
N GLN A 46 -8.62 4.39 -8.08
CA GLN A 46 -7.18 4.43 -7.85
C GLN A 46 -6.75 5.65 -7.03
N LEU A 47 -7.66 6.61 -6.82
CA LEU A 47 -7.36 7.83 -6.07
C LEU A 47 -7.36 7.58 -4.57
N VAL A 48 -6.60 8.44 -3.89
CA VAL A 48 -6.51 8.47 -2.43
C VAL A 48 -7.61 9.37 -1.89
N THR A 49 -8.07 9.05 -0.69
CA THR A 49 -9.10 9.79 0.05
C THR A 49 -8.58 10.20 1.44
N GLU A 50 -9.21 11.20 2.04
CA GLU A 50 -8.95 11.58 3.45
C GLU A 50 -9.14 10.40 4.41
N SER A 51 -10.13 9.53 4.13
CA SER A 51 -10.36 8.32 4.93
C SER A 51 -9.16 7.38 4.92
N ASP A 52 -8.45 7.26 3.79
CA ASP A 52 -7.23 6.46 3.69
C ASP A 52 -6.15 6.99 4.66
N ILE A 53 -5.95 8.32 4.69
CA ILE A 53 -4.99 9.00 5.56
C ILE A 53 -5.35 8.79 7.03
N MET A 54 -6.62 8.98 7.40
CA MET A 54 -7.09 8.84 8.78
C MET A 54 -6.85 7.43 9.34
N VAL A 55 -7.08 6.39 8.53
CA VAL A 55 -6.88 4.99 8.94
C VAL A 55 -5.40 4.69 9.20
N ILE A 56 -4.52 5.17 8.33
CA ILE A 56 -3.07 4.98 8.47
C ILE A 56 -2.54 5.78 9.68
N ASP A 57 -2.94 7.04 9.82
CA ASP A 57 -2.50 7.93 10.91
C ASP A 57 -2.90 7.37 12.28
N ARG A 58 -4.15 6.94 12.44
CA ARG A 58 -4.64 6.29 13.66
C ARG A 58 -3.81 5.06 14.03
N SER A 59 -3.44 4.25 13.04
CA SER A 59 -2.63 3.04 13.25
C SER A 59 -1.22 3.38 13.71
N LEU A 60 -0.62 4.41 13.10
CA LEU A 60 0.70 4.90 13.49
C LEU A 60 0.74 5.40 14.94
N GLN A 61 -0.31 6.09 15.38
CA GLN A 61 -0.44 6.58 16.76
C GLN A 61 -0.52 5.46 17.80
N LEU A 62 -1.01 4.27 17.42
CA LEU A 62 -1.15 3.12 18.34
C LEU A 62 0.11 2.25 18.43
N LEU A 63 0.98 2.24 17.41
CA LEU A 63 2.15 1.36 17.38
C LEU A 63 3.04 1.51 18.63
N SER A 64 3.38 2.74 19.02
CA SER A 64 4.25 2.99 20.18
C SER A 64 3.55 2.64 21.51
N PRO A 65 2.33 3.14 21.81
CA PRO A 65 1.59 2.73 23.00
C PRO A 65 1.42 1.22 23.15
N THR A 66 1.04 0.52 22.08
CA THR A 66 0.85 -0.94 22.11
C THR A 66 2.17 -1.68 22.33
N THR A 67 3.26 -1.21 21.72
CA THR A 67 4.60 -1.77 21.96
C THR A 67 4.99 -1.61 23.43
N ILE A 68 4.75 -0.42 24.03
CA ILE A 68 5.05 -0.15 25.44
C ILE A 68 4.20 -1.04 26.36
N LYS A 69 2.91 -1.24 26.06
CA LYS A 69 2.04 -2.17 26.82
C LYS A 69 2.61 -3.59 26.81
N ILE A 70 3.06 -4.09 25.66
CA ILE A 70 3.64 -5.45 25.58
C ILE A 70 5.01 -5.51 26.29
N GLU A 71 5.82 -4.45 26.17
CA GLU A 71 7.08 -4.34 26.91
C GLU A 71 6.88 -4.32 28.42
N SER A 72 5.81 -3.71 28.94
CA SER A 72 5.53 -3.75 30.39
C SER A 72 5.16 -5.16 30.83
N LEU A 73 4.35 -5.89 30.06
CA LEU A 73 4.03 -7.30 30.35
C LEU A 73 5.30 -8.17 30.40
N LEU A 74 6.25 -7.94 29.50
CA LEU A 74 7.53 -8.64 29.49
C LEU A 74 8.39 -8.30 30.72
N LYS A 75 8.40 -7.02 31.12
CA LYS A 75 9.16 -6.54 32.30
C LYS A 75 8.60 -7.04 33.62
N GLU A 76 7.29 -7.29 33.70
CA GLU A 76 6.65 -7.87 34.88
C GLU A 76 7.17 -9.28 35.22
N LYS A 77 7.72 -10.00 34.22
CA LYS A 77 8.22 -11.39 34.38
C LYS A 77 7.18 -12.33 35.00
N ASN A 78 5.91 -12.10 34.70
CA ASN A 78 4.81 -12.91 35.19
C ASN A 78 4.79 -14.26 34.45
N LEU A 79 4.78 -15.37 35.21
CA LEU A 79 4.76 -16.74 34.66
C LEU A 79 3.50 -17.07 33.85
N LEU A 80 2.46 -16.24 33.94
CA LEU A 80 1.27 -16.36 33.08
C LEU A 80 1.56 -16.04 31.62
N HIS A 81 2.61 -15.28 31.31
CA HIS A 81 2.94 -14.85 29.96
C HIS A 81 4.09 -15.65 29.37
N GLU A 82 4.02 -15.88 28.06
CA GLU A 82 5.10 -16.52 27.31
C GLU A 82 6.09 -15.45 26.83
N ALA A 83 7.24 -15.34 27.50
CA ALA A 83 8.21 -14.27 27.28
C ALA A 83 8.68 -14.19 25.81
N ILE A 84 8.97 -15.34 25.19
CA ILE A 84 9.37 -15.41 23.78
C ILE A 84 8.29 -14.84 22.84
N ASN A 85 7.02 -15.06 23.16
CA ASN A 85 5.91 -14.58 22.35
C ASN A 85 5.71 -13.06 22.51
N LEU A 86 5.92 -12.52 23.71
CA LEU A 86 5.95 -11.08 23.95
C LEU A 86 7.10 -10.42 23.18
N GLU A 87 8.32 -10.97 23.24
CA GLU A 87 9.48 -10.48 22.48
C GLU A 87 9.24 -10.48 20.97
N ARG A 88 8.68 -11.57 20.43
CA ARG A 88 8.28 -11.66 19.02
C ARG A 88 7.29 -10.57 18.63
N SER A 89 6.27 -10.35 19.47
CA SER A 89 5.27 -9.31 19.24
C SER A 89 5.90 -7.91 19.20
N ILE A 90 6.80 -7.61 20.14
CA ILE A 90 7.56 -6.35 20.19
C ILE A 90 8.39 -6.17 18.91
N ASN A 91 9.10 -7.21 18.48
CA ASN A 91 9.97 -7.15 17.30
C ASN A 91 9.16 -6.90 16.01
N ILE A 92 7.99 -7.53 15.86
CA ILE A 92 7.08 -7.27 14.73
C ILE A 92 6.63 -5.81 14.76
N LEU A 93 6.12 -5.33 15.90
CA LEU A 93 5.59 -3.97 16.03
C LEU A 93 6.67 -2.89 15.81
N LYS A 94 7.93 -3.15 16.18
CA LYS A 94 9.05 -2.20 15.98
C LYS A 94 9.47 -2.03 14.52
N ARG A 95 9.11 -2.95 13.61
CA ARG A 95 9.52 -2.89 12.19
C ARG A 95 8.62 -2.05 11.30
N ILE A 96 7.41 -1.73 11.77
CA ILE A 96 6.35 -1.08 10.97
C ILE A 96 6.35 0.46 11.00
N PRO A 97 6.76 1.15 12.09
CA PRO A 97 6.57 2.60 12.20
C PRO A 97 7.20 3.39 11.04
N LEU A 98 8.43 3.06 10.66
CA LEU A 98 9.15 3.76 9.59
C LEU A 98 8.45 3.59 8.21
N PRO A 99 8.23 2.38 7.69
CA PRO A 99 7.57 2.21 6.39
C PRO A 99 6.13 2.73 6.37
N LEU A 100 5.40 2.64 7.50
CA LEU A 100 4.04 3.17 7.60
C LEU A 100 4.03 4.71 7.62
N SER A 101 4.97 5.34 8.32
CA SER A 101 5.15 6.81 8.33
C SER A 101 5.54 7.33 6.94
N ASN A 102 6.47 6.66 6.26
CA ASN A 102 6.85 7.01 4.89
C ASN A 102 5.66 6.90 3.92
N ASN A 103 4.83 5.84 4.08
CA ASN A 103 3.59 5.73 3.35
C ASN A 103 2.63 6.88 3.65
N LEU A 104 2.37 7.16 4.93
CA LEU A 104 1.46 8.23 5.32
C LEU A 104 1.87 9.59 4.73
N LYS A 105 3.16 9.91 4.76
CA LYS A 105 3.70 11.12 4.17
C LYS A 105 3.39 11.19 2.67
N PHE A 106 3.71 10.13 1.93
CA PHE A 106 3.40 10.06 0.51
C PHE A 106 1.91 10.19 0.23
N VAL A 107 1.06 9.49 0.97
CA VAL A 107 -0.38 9.47 0.74
C VAL A 107 -0.96 10.89 0.92
N LYS A 108 -0.43 11.66 1.88
CA LYS A 108 -0.76 13.09 2.06
C LYS A 108 -0.31 13.94 0.87
N GLU A 109 0.91 13.73 0.38
CA GLU A 109 1.44 14.44 -0.80
C GLU A 109 0.62 14.11 -2.05
N LEU A 110 0.33 12.84 -2.29
CA LEU A 110 -0.46 12.38 -3.43
C LEU A 110 -1.90 12.94 -3.38
N LEU A 111 -2.55 12.96 -2.22
CA LEU A 111 -3.89 13.53 -2.08
C LEU A 111 -3.90 15.02 -2.45
N ALA A 112 -2.88 15.78 -2.06
CA ALA A 112 -2.77 17.20 -2.38
C ALA A 112 -2.57 17.44 -3.89
N ASP A 113 -1.81 16.56 -4.56
CA ASP A 113 -1.38 16.77 -5.94
C ASP A 113 -2.25 16.02 -6.98
N GLN A 114 -3.08 15.04 -6.59
CA GLN A 114 -3.72 14.11 -7.54
C GLN A 114 -4.60 14.79 -8.60
N ASN A 115 -5.32 15.86 -8.26
CA ASN A 115 -6.17 16.58 -9.20
C ASN A 115 -5.33 17.32 -10.26
N ILE A 116 -4.31 18.05 -9.79
CA ILE A 116 -3.35 18.74 -10.65
C ILE A 116 -2.61 17.74 -11.54
N LEU A 117 -2.29 16.57 -10.99
CA LEU A 117 -1.63 15.49 -11.69
C LEU A 117 -2.51 14.92 -12.82
N ILE A 118 -3.79 14.66 -12.56
CA ILE A 118 -4.75 14.23 -13.60
C ILE A 118 -4.91 15.28 -14.69
N GLU A 119 -5.05 16.57 -14.33
CA GLU A 119 -5.18 17.66 -15.29
C GLU A 119 -3.93 17.78 -16.17
N ASN A 120 -2.75 17.81 -15.56
CA ASN A 120 -1.47 17.88 -16.27
C ASN A 120 -1.27 16.66 -17.18
N PHE A 121 -1.60 15.47 -16.69
CA PHE A 121 -1.50 14.25 -17.47
C PHE A 121 -2.45 14.26 -18.67
N THR A 122 -3.70 14.69 -18.47
CA THR A 122 -4.69 14.82 -19.54
C THR A 122 -4.24 15.82 -20.61
N ALA A 123 -3.71 16.97 -20.19
CA ALA A 123 -3.16 17.98 -21.11
C ALA A 123 -1.96 17.43 -21.91
N LEU A 124 -1.06 16.69 -21.27
CA LEU A 124 0.06 16.03 -21.93
C LEU A 124 -0.41 15.02 -22.97
N LEU A 125 -1.33 14.13 -22.59
CA LEU A 125 -1.89 13.13 -23.50
C LEU A 125 -2.52 13.77 -24.75
N ASN A 126 -3.25 14.88 -24.60
CA ASN A 126 -3.84 15.61 -25.72
C ASN A 126 -2.81 16.30 -26.63
N SER A 127 -1.59 16.53 -26.14
CA SER A 127 -0.51 17.12 -26.94
C SER A 127 0.26 16.10 -27.79
N ILE A 128 0.27 14.82 -27.38
CA ILE A 128 1.03 13.74 -28.03
C ILE A 128 0.74 13.65 -29.54
N PRO A 129 -0.52 13.73 -30.02
CA PRO A 129 -0.83 13.63 -31.44
C PRO A 129 -0.21 14.71 -32.33
N ASN A 130 0.18 15.83 -31.75
CA ASN A 130 0.67 16.99 -32.49
C ASN A 130 2.21 17.11 -32.47
N LEU A 131 2.93 16.19 -31.83
CA LEU A 131 4.39 16.24 -31.70
C LEU A 131 5.07 15.86 -33.03
N ARG A 132 5.83 16.79 -33.60
CA ARG A 132 6.51 16.62 -34.90
C ARG A 132 8.02 16.53 -34.75
N THR A 133 8.59 17.31 -33.85
CA THR A 133 10.05 17.40 -33.69
C THR A 133 10.59 16.44 -32.64
N LYS A 134 11.91 16.19 -32.68
CA LYS A 134 12.57 15.35 -31.68
C LYS A 134 12.62 16.06 -30.33
N GLU A 135 12.81 17.37 -30.34
CA GLU A 135 12.89 18.24 -29.18
C GLU A 135 11.55 18.28 -28.43
N GLU A 136 10.43 18.37 -29.15
CA GLU A 136 9.07 18.28 -28.59
C GLU A 136 8.83 16.94 -27.88
N LYS A 137 9.23 15.83 -28.53
CA LYS A 137 9.10 14.48 -27.96
C LYS A 137 9.94 14.32 -26.68
N ILE A 138 11.17 14.85 -26.67
CA ILE A 138 12.02 14.85 -25.48
C ILE A 138 11.37 15.64 -24.34
N SER A 139 10.88 16.85 -24.61
CA SER A 139 10.24 17.69 -23.59
C SER A 139 8.99 17.05 -22.98
N VAL A 140 8.15 16.39 -23.79
CA VAL A 140 6.97 15.66 -23.29
C VAL A 140 7.38 14.44 -22.47
N ASN A 141 8.43 13.72 -22.86
CA ASN A 141 8.95 12.59 -22.09
C ASN A 141 9.45 13.00 -20.71
N ASP A 142 10.12 14.15 -20.60
CA ASP A 142 10.60 14.65 -19.31
C ASP A 142 9.42 14.96 -18.39
N LYS A 143 8.36 15.58 -18.93
CA LYS A 143 7.13 15.88 -18.17
C LYS A 143 6.40 14.60 -17.72
N ILE A 144 6.31 13.60 -18.60
CA ILE A 144 5.75 12.29 -18.26
C ILE A 144 6.59 11.63 -17.16
N SER A 145 7.92 11.66 -17.28
CA SER A 145 8.82 11.08 -16.29
C SER A 145 8.63 11.71 -14.91
N ASN A 146 8.44 13.03 -14.84
CA ASN A 146 8.14 13.72 -13.58
C ASN A 146 6.82 13.26 -12.96
N ILE A 147 5.78 13.00 -13.77
CA ILE A 147 4.51 12.45 -13.27
C ILE A 147 4.72 11.05 -12.69
N PHE A 148 5.45 10.19 -13.39
CA PHE A 148 5.77 8.86 -12.88
C PHE A 148 6.66 8.90 -11.64
N GLU A 149 7.56 9.87 -11.53
CA GLU A 149 8.36 10.07 -10.31
C GLU A 149 7.48 10.38 -9.11
N ILE A 150 6.44 11.21 -9.29
CA ILE A 150 5.47 11.50 -8.23
C ILE A 150 4.71 10.22 -7.85
N ILE A 151 4.14 9.51 -8.81
CA ILE A 151 3.31 8.31 -8.54
C ILE A 151 4.16 7.18 -7.93
N LEU A 152 5.35 6.93 -8.46
CA LEU A 152 6.19 5.78 -8.10
C LEU A 152 7.22 6.08 -7.01
N ARG A 153 7.34 7.35 -6.59
CA ARG A 153 8.31 7.83 -5.59
C ARG A 153 9.78 7.64 -5.97
N ASN A 154 10.08 7.47 -7.26
CA ASN A 154 11.45 7.37 -7.77
C ASN A 154 11.54 7.64 -9.26
N LYS A 155 12.78 7.88 -9.72
CA LYS A 155 13.12 8.15 -11.12
C LYS A 155 13.33 6.89 -11.97
N GLU A 156 13.28 5.72 -11.35
CA GLU A 156 13.68 4.45 -11.96
C GLU A 156 12.51 3.66 -12.56
N PHE A 157 11.29 4.21 -12.51
CA PHE A 157 10.06 3.50 -12.93
C PHE A 157 9.92 2.13 -12.24
N SER A 158 10.42 2.02 -11.02
CA SER A 158 10.36 0.82 -10.18
C SER A 158 9.64 1.15 -8.85
N PHE A 159 9.53 0.23 -7.90
CA PHE A 159 9.08 0.55 -6.54
C PHE A 159 10.21 0.21 -5.58
N ASN A 160 10.65 1.18 -4.77
CA ASN A 160 11.60 0.90 -3.71
C ASN A 160 10.91 0.15 -2.56
N SER A 161 11.26 -1.11 -2.36
CA SER A 161 10.61 -2.00 -1.38
C SER A 161 10.87 -1.59 0.09
N ILE A 162 11.90 -0.78 0.34
CA ILE A 162 12.32 -0.37 1.69
C ILE A 162 11.39 0.73 2.24
N ASP A 163 10.89 1.60 1.37
CA ASP A 163 10.09 2.77 1.76
C ASP A 163 8.58 2.50 1.77
N ILE A 164 8.17 1.26 1.46
CA ILE A 164 6.78 0.88 1.33
C ILE A 164 6.36 -0.20 2.33
N VAL A 165 5.09 -0.13 2.73
CA VAL A 165 4.42 -1.27 3.35
C VAL A 165 4.24 -2.35 2.28
N ASN A 166 5.00 -3.43 2.42
CA ASN A 166 4.97 -4.61 1.56
C ASN A 166 4.18 -5.77 2.21
N GLU A 167 4.02 -6.85 1.45
CA GLU A 167 3.28 -8.05 1.85
C GLU A 167 3.86 -8.74 3.09
N GLY A 168 5.18 -8.65 3.31
CA GLY A 168 5.84 -9.20 4.49
C GLY A 168 5.31 -8.57 5.78
N TYR A 169 5.21 -7.23 5.84
CA TYR A 169 4.66 -6.54 7.01
C TYR A 169 3.18 -6.86 7.24
N LEU A 170 2.40 -6.98 6.15
CA LEU A 170 1.00 -7.38 6.23
C LEU A 170 0.85 -8.78 6.83
N ASN A 171 1.63 -9.74 6.32
CA ASN A 171 1.60 -11.13 6.79
C ASN A 171 2.04 -11.25 8.25
N GLU A 172 3.08 -10.51 8.65
CA GLU A 172 3.57 -10.50 10.03
C GLU A 172 2.51 -9.99 11.02
N ILE A 173 1.83 -8.87 10.71
CA ILE A 173 0.79 -8.33 11.60
C ILE A 173 -0.50 -9.14 11.57
N SER A 174 -0.89 -9.64 10.41
CA SER A 174 -2.05 -10.55 10.29
C SER A 174 -1.84 -11.82 11.11
N GLY A 175 -0.66 -12.43 10.98
CA GLY A 175 -0.26 -13.60 11.78
C GLY A 175 -0.19 -13.30 13.28
N LEU A 176 0.30 -12.12 13.67
CA LEU A 176 0.30 -11.67 15.07
C LEU A 176 -1.14 -11.55 15.61
N LYS A 177 -2.03 -10.87 14.87
CA LYS A 177 -3.44 -10.71 15.24
C LYS A 177 -4.12 -12.06 15.42
N GLU A 178 -3.94 -12.98 14.48
CA GLU A 178 -4.50 -14.33 14.55
C GLU A 178 -3.97 -15.08 15.78
N SER A 179 -2.65 -15.02 16.02
CA SER A 179 -2.02 -15.69 17.16
C SER A 179 -2.53 -15.16 18.49
N ILE A 180 -2.66 -13.84 18.65
CA ILE A 180 -3.15 -13.23 19.89
C ILE A 180 -4.59 -13.65 20.18
N SER A 181 -5.46 -13.70 19.17
CA SER A 181 -6.85 -14.18 19.34
C SER A 181 -6.93 -15.63 19.84
N LYS A 182 -5.86 -16.41 19.64
CA LYS A 182 -5.69 -17.79 20.10
C LYS A 182 -4.92 -17.90 21.43
N GLY A 183 -4.67 -16.78 22.11
CA GLY A 183 -4.02 -16.77 23.42
C GLY A 183 -2.50 -16.79 23.41
N PHE A 184 -1.87 -16.44 22.28
CA PHE A 184 -0.41 -16.49 22.09
C PHE A 184 0.42 -15.75 23.14
N LEU A 185 -0.14 -14.72 23.79
CA LEU A 185 0.55 -13.96 24.85
C LEU A 185 0.65 -14.72 26.18
N PHE A 186 -0.09 -15.81 26.34
CA PHE A 186 -0.16 -16.58 27.57
C PHE A 186 0.66 -17.87 27.48
N HIS A 187 1.27 -18.24 28.59
CA HIS A 187 1.97 -19.50 28.73
C HIS A 187 0.96 -20.67 28.76
N LEU A 188 1.18 -21.65 27.88
CA LEU A 188 0.46 -22.92 27.88
C LEU A 188 1.32 -23.98 28.54
N SER A 189 0.72 -24.75 29.45
CA SER A 189 1.42 -25.90 30.02
C SER A 189 1.62 -26.99 28.97
N LEU A 190 2.66 -27.80 29.14
CA LEU A 190 2.96 -28.92 28.25
C LEU A 190 1.76 -29.89 28.11
N GLU A 191 1.01 -30.10 29.19
CA GLU A 191 -0.19 -30.94 29.17
C GLU A 191 -1.31 -30.34 28.32
N GLU A 192 -1.54 -29.02 28.42
CA GLU A 192 -2.52 -28.30 27.60
C GLU A 192 -2.14 -28.33 26.12
N GLU A 193 -0.86 -28.16 25.80
CA GLU A 193 -0.34 -28.20 24.44
C GLU A 193 -0.47 -29.62 23.83
N LEU A 194 -0.07 -30.65 24.56
CA LEU A 194 -0.19 -32.05 24.12
C LEU A 194 -1.65 -32.46 23.89
N ARG A 195 -2.58 -31.96 24.71
CA ARG A 195 -4.01 -32.21 24.56
C ARG A 195 -4.71 -31.27 23.57
N LYS A 196 -3.98 -30.30 23.00
CA LYS A 196 -4.54 -29.25 22.12
C LYS A 196 -5.77 -28.59 22.72
N VAL A 197 -5.68 -28.23 24.00
CA VAL A 197 -6.80 -27.61 24.72
C VAL A 197 -7.14 -26.28 24.08
N ASP A 198 -8.43 -26.06 23.79
CA ASP A 198 -8.93 -24.80 23.23
C ASP A 198 -8.65 -23.63 24.19
N PHE A 199 -8.19 -22.49 23.65
CA PHE A 199 -7.86 -21.32 24.45
C PHE A 199 -9.04 -20.82 25.30
N ASN A 200 -10.29 -20.98 24.85
CA ASN A 200 -11.47 -20.62 25.64
C ASN A 200 -11.57 -21.38 26.97
N ARG A 201 -11.03 -22.61 27.04
CA ARG A 201 -10.94 -23.35 28.31
C ARG A 201 -9.81 -22.84 29.18
N ILE A 202 -8.68 -22.51 28.56
CA ILE A 202 -7.50 -21.94 29.24
C ILE A 202 -7.82 -20.57 29.85
N LYS A 203 -8.71 -19.76 29.23
CA LYS A 203 -9.18 -18.48 29.80
C LYS A 203 -9.69 -18.61 31.24
N MET A 204 -10.31 -19.74 31.62
CA MET A 204 -10.88 -19.92 32.96
C MET A 204 -9.85 -19.89 34.09
N ARG A 205 -8.56 -20.17 33.81
CA ARG A 205 -7.48 -20.09 34.82
C ARG A 205 -6.74 -18.75 34.83
N ILE A 206 -6.99 -17.87 33.87
CA ILE A 206 -6.30 -16.59 33.73
C ILE A 206 -7.09 -15.51 34.49
N PRO A 207 -6.44 -14.71 35.36
CA PRO A 207 -7.10 -13.61 36.04
C PRO A 207 -7.76 -12.63 35.04
N SER A 208 -8.99 -12.21 35.32
CA SER A 208 -9.77 -11.36 34.40
C SER A 208 -9.06 -10.06 34.00
N ILE A 209 -8.29 -9.47 34.91
CA ILE A 209 -7.50 -8.25 34.63
C ILE A 209 -6.47 -8.52 33.53
N LYS A 210 -5.79 -9.66 33.57
CA LYS A 210 -4.79 -10.04 32.54
C LYS A 210 -5.43 -10.41 31.20
N LEU A 211 -6.64 -10.97 31.23
CA LEU A 211 -7.42 -11.18 30.02
C LEU A 211 -7.81 -9.84 29.36
N GLN A 212 -8.27 -8.87 30.16
CA GLN A 212 -8.61 -7.54 29.66
C GLN A 212 -7.41 -6.82 29.04
N GLU A 213 -6.23 -6.87 29.69
CA GLU A 213 -4.99 -6.30 29.12
C GLU A 213 -4.67 -6.91 27.74
N ALA A 214 -4.82 -8.23 27.59
CA ALA A 214 -4.59 -8.91 26.32
C ALA A 214 -5.66 -8.56 25.26
N GLU A 215 -6.92 -8.43 25.65
CA GLU A 215 -8.02 -8.00 24.76
C GLU A 215 -7.82 -6.57 24.25
N GLU A 216 -7.32 -5.66 25.10
CA GLU A 216 -6.95 -4.31 24.66
C GLU A 216 -5.80 -4.34 23.65
N ILE A 217 -4.75 -5.14 23.90
CA ILE A 217 -3.64 -5.31 22.96
C ILE A 217 -4.14 -5.89 21.63
N GLU A 218 -5.02 -6.89 21.66
CA GLU A 218 -5.63 -7.48 20.46
C GLU A 218 -6.41 -6.43 19.66
N LYS A 219 -7.22 -5.61 20.34
CA LYS A 219 -7.99 -4.54 19.71
C LYS A 219 -7.08 -3.49 19.07
N ASP A 220 -6.02 -3.07 19.77
CA ASP A 220 -5.05 -2.12 19.23
C ASP A 220 -4.34 -2.69 18.00
N ILE A 221 -3.92 -3.97 18.05
CA ILE A 221 -3.30 -4.67 16.92
C ILE A 221 -4.27 -4.82 15.74
N SER A 222 -5.56 -5.03 15.99
CA SER A 222 -6.56 -5.06 14.92
C SER A 222 -6.69 -3.71 14.23
N ILE A 223 -6.56 -2.59 14.93
CA ILE A 223 -6.57 -1.25 14.32
C ILE A 223 -5.27 -1.05 13.53
N ILE A 224 -4.13 -1.43 14.10
CA ILE A 224 -2.82 -1.35 13.42
C ILE A 224 -2.83 -2.13 12.10
N LEU A 225 -3.40 -3.35 12.11
CA LEU A 225 -3.57 -4.17 10.91
C LEU A 225 -4.34 -3.43 9.82
N GLN A 226 -5.45 -2.77 10.17
CA GLN A 226 -6.25 -1.99 9.21
C GLN A 226 -5.42 -0.89 8.54
N GLY A 227 -4.55 -0.20 9.27
CA GLY A 227 -3.63 0.78 8.70
C GLY A 227 -2.58 0.19 7.77
N VAL A 228 -2.00 -0.95 8.15
CA VAL A 228 -1.01 -1.68 7.34
C VAL A 228 -1.66 -2.18 6.04
N GLU A 229 -2.83 -2.82 6.13
CA GLU A 229 -3.63 -3.25 4.96
C GLU A 229 -3.97 -2.07 4.06
N ARG A 230 -4.41 -0.96 4.66
CA ARG A 230 -4.77 0.23 3.91
C ARG A 230 -3.58 0.82 3.15
N ALA A 231 -2.43 0.95 3.80
CA ALA A 231 -1.20 1.42 3.16
C ALA A 231 -0.76 0.47 2.02
N TYR A 232 -0.83 -0.84 2.25
CA TYR A 232 -0.55 -1.85 1.22
C TYR A 232 -1.47 -1.68 0.01
N GLN A 233 -2.79 -1.57 0.22
CA GLN A 233 -3.77 -1.37 -0.85
C GLN A 233 -3.53 -0.09 -1.65
N ILE A 234 -3.14 1.02 -0.99
CA ILE A 234 -2.81 2.28 -1.69
C ILE A 234 -1.57 2.10 -2.58
N ASN A 235 -0.55 1.38 -2.12
CA ASN A 235 0.61 1.06 -2.96
C ASN A 235 0.19 0.33 -4.24
N PHE A 236 -0.74 -0.63 -4.15
CA PHE A 236 -1.30 -1.30 -5.33
C PHE A 236 -2.13 -0.37 -6.22
N ARG A 237 -3.02 0.45 -5.65
CA ARG A 237 -3.76 1.45 -6.41
C ARG A 237 -2.84 2.39 -7.20
N THR A 238 -1.73 2.78 -6.57
CA THR A 238 -0.69 3.62 -7.17
C THR A 238 0.04 2.90 -8.31
N ILE A 239 0.36 1.60 -8.14
CA ILE A 239 0.88 0.75 -9.22
C ILE A 239 -0.11 0.72 -10.40
N TYR A 240 -1.38 0.48 -10.14
CA TYR A 240 -2.41 0.41 -11.18
C TYR A 240 -2.59 1.76 -11.89
N LEU A 241 -2.56 2.87 -11.16
CA LEU A 241 -2.59 4.22 -11.73
C LEU A 241 -1.43 4.42 -12.72
N ALA A 242 -0.22 4.03 -12.35
CA ALA A 242 0.94 4.09 -13.23
C ALA A 242 0.77 3.22 -14.49
N VAL A 243 0.21 2.02 -14.34
CA VAL A 243 -0.11 1.11 -15.47
C VAL A 243 -1.17 1.72 -16.39
N TYR A 244 -2.21 2.34 -15.85
CA TYR A 244 -3.22 3.03 -16.65
C TYR A 244 -2.62 4.19 -17.42
N PHE A 245 -1.82 5.03 -16.75
CA PHE A 245 -1.14 6.16 -17.38
C PHE A 245 -0.27 5.70 -18.55
N TYR A 246 0.52 4.65 -18.31
CA TYR A 246 1.34 4.06 -19.34
C TYR A 246 0.52 3.50 -20.51
N SER A 247 -0.63 2.88 -20.22
CA SER A 247 -1.56 2.37 -21.24
C SER A 247 -2.17 3.49 -22.09
N PHE A 248 -2.53 4.63 -21.49
CA PHE A 248 -2.98 5.82 -22.22
C PHE A 248 -1.90 6.33 -23.18
N ILE A 249 -0.66 6.45 -22.70
CA ILE A 249 0.48 6.89 -23.52
C ILE A 249 0.66 5.94 -24.71
N LYS A 250 0.67 4.62 -24.47
CA LYS A 250 0.76 3.59 -25.51
C LYS A 250 -0.36 3.72 -26.53
N TRP A 251 -1.60 3.85 -26.07
CA TRP A 251 -2.77 3.95 -26.93
C TRP A 251 -2.68 5.16 -27.86
N ILE A 252 -2.43 6.34 -27.31
CA ILE A 252 -2.37 7.58 -28.08
C ILE A 252 -1.18 7.57 -29.04
N HIS A 253 -0.01 7.10 -28.61
CA HIS A 253 1.14 6.99 -29.49
C HIS A 253 0.91 6.00 -30.64
N GLY A 254 0.25 4.87 -30.38
CA GLY A 254 -0.12 3.88 -31.39
C GLY A 254 -1.08 4.44 -32.45
N MET A 255 -1.99 5.35 -32.08
CA MET A 255 -2.88 6.03 -33.03
C MET A 255 -2.16 7.04 -33.94
N THR A 256 -1.02 7.59 -33.51
CA THR A 256 -0.29 8.62 -34.29
C THR A 256 0.62 8.05 -35.37
N ASN A 257 0.97 6.77 -35.27
CA ASN A 257 1.84 6.07 -36.22
C ASN A 257 1.05 5.17 -37.20
N SER A 258 -0.29 5.18 -37.13
CA SER A 258 -1.20 4.48 -38.06
C SER A 258 -1.77 5.43 -39.09
#